data_AF-A0A843DAV1-F1
#
_entry.id   AF-A0A843DAV1-F1
#
_cell.length_a   1.000
_cell.length_b   1.000
_cell.length_c   1.000
_cell.angle_alpha   90.00
_cell.angle_beta   90.00
_cell.angle_gamma   90.00
#
_symmetry.space_group_name_H-M   'P 1'
#
loop_
_entity.id
_entity.type
_entity.pdbx_description
1 polymer ?
#
loop_
_entity_poly.entity_id
_entity_poly.type
_entity_poly.pdbx_seq_one_letter_code
_entity_poly.pdbx_strand_id
1 'polypeptide(L)'
;MESRYGILIAVAILAFAVLLPMADADAGDSGYFSYKTQLDENGLLVYKEVANATTVNDPSKEFTVEFSNLMFYGYETEEKAKAYANHTVQNALAAAYYSNPMVAYLWDYPVKQIEVNTTVERVDITSDTGTNTYYRAVKVTFTLTVPEGITSDSMKELDEAIKSFTVTGDTDADKVTNIMSYLDKLVYQKDEEGKISNIYSALVLKKTTSAGIAQAFLQYCVLNNIPAIMVAGDNITASDETKSFWNYVYLEGDHDGETYYSWYIVDPTYNVSAGICGYQTMIEYDGNSYSMSAALVTDLDLSSDNDLTTPQVNDKKYMRVGGPTFLEMHGEKVMLAALGVVLVVGMLYAVRSGNF
;
A
#
# COMPACT_ATOMS: atom_id res chain seq x y z
N MET A 1 42.31 16.96 -39.73
CA MET A 1 40.96 17.57 -39.80
C MET A 1 39.99 16.41 -39.77
N GLU A 2 39.67 15.84 -38.60
CA GLU A 2 38.75 16.40 -37.57
C GLU A 2 37.41 16.83 -38.21
N SER A 3 36.22 16.38 -37.82
CA SER A 3 35.79 15.68 -36.61
C SER A 3 34.43 14.98 -36.80
N ARG A 4 34.27 13.80 -36.16
CA ARG A 4 33.16 13.34 -35.29
C ARG A 4 31.74 13.30 -35.89
N TYR A 5 31.17 12.11 -36.16
CA TYR A 5 30.47 11.21 -35.22
C TYR A 5 29.55 11.93 -34.23
N GLY A 6 28.24 11.77 -34.45
CA GLY A 6 27.18 12.16 -33.54
C GLY A 6 25.90 11.41 -33.88
N ILE A 7 25.87 10.11 -33.56
CA ILE A 7 24.62 9.36 -33.43
C ILE A 7 23.89 10.01 -32.26
N LEU A 8 22.93 10.88 -32.56
CA LEU A 8 21.94 11.34 -31.60
C LEU A 8 21.02 10.16 -31.32
N ILE A 9 21.37 9.40 -30.29
CA ILE A 9 20.44 8.53 -29.56
C ILE A 9 19.39 9.47 -28.98
N ALA A 10 18.30 9.68 -29.71
CA ALA A 10 17.07 10.16 -29.12
C ALA A 10 16.59 9.04 -28.19
N VAL A 11 16.98 9.13 -26.93
CA VAL A 11 16.37 8.39 -25.84
C VAL A 11 14.91 8.83 -25.81
N ALA A 12 14.08 8.10 -26.55
CA ALA A 12 12.66 8.05 -26.28
C ALA A 12 12.54 7.47 -24.86
N ILE A 13 12.48 8.36 -23.88
CA ILE A 13 11.87 8.09 -22.59
C ILE A 13 10.41 7.79 -22.92
N LEU A 14 10.16 6.54 -23.31
CA LEU A 14 8.85 5.94 -23.29
C LEU A 14 8.47 5.95 -21.81
N ALA A 15 7.83 7.04 -21.42
CA ALA A 15 6.96 7.11 -20.28
C ALA A 15 5.92 5.99 -20.47
N PHE A 16 6.27 4.80 -20.02
CA PHE A 16 5.31 3.83 -19.57
C PHE A 16 4.74 4.37 -18.25
N ALA A 17 3.93 5.43 -18.37
CA ALA A 17 2.67 5.39 -17.68
C ALA A 17 1.98 4.15 -18.25
N VAL A 18 2.24 2.99 -17.65
CA VAL A 18 1.16 2.01 -17.51
C VAL A 18 0.11 2.80 -16.75
N LEU A 19 -0.77 3.47 -17.50
CA LEU A 19 -2.13 3.69 -17.13
C LEU A 19 -2.62 2.30 -16.76
N LEU A 20 -2.41 1.91 -15.51
CA LEU A 20 -3.13 0.82 -14.92
C LEU A 20 -4.57 1.24 -15.15
N PRO A 21 -5.37 0.55 -15.98
CA PRO A 21 -6.77 0.56 -15.70
C PRO A 21 -6.84 0.10 -14.23
N MET A 22 -7.14 1.03 -13.32
CA MET A 22 -7.74 0.63 -12.05
C MET A 22 -8.78 -0.40 -12.44
N ALA A 23 -8.70 -1.59 -11.85
CA ALA A 23 -9.42 -2.80 -12.21
C ALA A 23 -10.96 -2.62 -12.16
N ASP A 24 -11.49 -1.79 -13.05
CA ASP A 24 -12.90 -1.44 -13.24
C ASP A 24 -13.43 -2.13 -14.51
N ALA A 25 -12.59 -2.84 -15.27
CA ALA A 25 -13.02 -3.59 -16.43
C ALA A 25 -13.17 -5.07 -16.06
N ASP A 26 -14.44 -5.48 -15.90
CA ASP A 26 -14.94 -6.86 -15.88
C ASP A 26 -15.19 -7.55 -14.52
N ALA A 27 -15.36 -6.79 -13.45
CA ALA A 27 -16.04 -7.27 -12.24
C ALA A 27 -17.51 -6.81 -12.23
N GLY A 28 -18.23 -7.13 -13.30
CA GLY A 28 -19.59 -6.63 -13.63
C GLY A 28 -20.71 -6.96 -12.64
N ASP A 29 -20.42 -7.53 -11.48
CA ASP A 29 -21.35 -7.76 -10.37
C ASP A 29 -20.72 -7.54 -8.97
N SER A 30 -19.47 -7.06 -8.88
CA SER A 30 -18.73 -6.90 -7.61
C SER A 30 -18.79 -5.50 -7.00
N GLY A 31 -19.79 -4.69 -7.37
CA GLY A 31 -19.93 -3.28 -6.98
C GLY A 31 -20.06 -2.98 -5.47
N TYR A 32 -19.82 -3.96 -4.59
CA TYR A 32 -20.05 -3.88 -3.15
C TYR A 32 -18.78 -3.80 -2.29
N PHE A 33 -17.57 -4.01 -2.83
CA PHE A 33 -16.34 -4.06 -2.02
C PHE A 33 -15.23 -3.16 -2.58
N SER A 34 -15.42 -1.84 -2.51
CA SER A 34 -14.35 -0.87 -2.77
C SER A 34 -14.40 0.28 -1.76
N TYR A 35 -13.25 0.76 -1.31
CA TYR A 35 -13.20 1.97 -0.48
C TYR A 35 -13.70 3.20 -1.23
N LYS A 36 -13.52 3.22 -2.55
CA LYS A 36 -14.01 4.27 -3.44
C LYS A 36 -15.52 4.46 -3.38
N THR A 37 -16.29 3.38 -3.17
CA THR A 37 -17.77 3.46 -3.11
C THR A 37 -18.29 4.00 -1.78
N GLN A 38 -17.43 4.14 -0.78
CA GLN A 38 -17.76 4.75 0.52
C GLN A 38 -17.51 6.26 0.52
N LEU A 39 -16.78 6.76 -0.47
CA LEU A 39 -16.51 8.18 -0.62
C LEU A 39 -17.72 8.86 -1.26
N ASP A 40 -18.02 10.07 -0.78
CA ASP A 40 -18.90 10.97 -1.52
C ASP A 40 -18.22 11.47 -2.81
N GLU A 41 -18.96 12.22 -3.63
CA GLU A 41 -18.46 12.73 -4.90
C GLU A 41 -17.22 13.63 -4.74
N ASN A 42 -17.13 14.41 -3.67
CA ASN A 42 -15.98 15.30 -3.41
C ASN A 42 -14.77 14.49 -2.93
N GLY A 43 -14.97 13.50 -2.07
CA GLY A 43 -13.94 12.56 -1.62
C GLY A 43 -13.39 11.73 -2.78
N LEU A 44 -14.25 11.35 -3.73
CA LEU A 44 -13.82 10.66 -4.94
C LEU A 44 -12.89 11.52 -5.82
N LEU A 45 -13.11 12.83 -5.88
CA LEU A 45 -12.21 13.75 -6.58
C LEU A 45 -10.83 13.80 -5.91
N VAL A 46 -10.81 13.92 -4.58
CA VAL A 46 -9.56 13.90 -3.80
C VAL A 46 -8.82 12.57 -3.98
N TYR A 47 -9.53 11.45 -3.87
CA TYR A 47 -8.97 10.11 -4.07
C TYR A 47 -8.30 9.98 -5.43
N LYS A 48 -8.97 10.40 -6.52
CA LYS A 48 -8.43 10.30 -7.88
C LYS A 48 -7.15 11.12 -8.04
N GLU A 49 -7.14 12.35 -7.53
CA GLU A 49 -5.98 13.23 -7.66
C GLU A 49 -4.76 12.65 -6.93
N VAL A 50 -4.97 12.10 -5.73
CA VAL A 50 -3.90 11.49 -4.92
C VAL A 50 -3.46 10.15 -5.48
N ALA A 51 -4.40 9.28 -5.87
CA ALA A 51 -4.08 7.95 -6.39
C ALA A 51 -3.29 7.98 -7.71
N ASN A 52 -3.36 9.08 -8.46
CA ASN A 52 -2.56 9.30 -9.67
C ASN A 52 -1.12 9.77 -9.37
N ALA A 53 -0.79 10.14 -8.13
CA ALA A 53 0.52 10.62 -7.73
C ALA A 53 1.48 9.48 -7.34
N THR A 54 1.75 8.58 -8.30
CA THR A 54 2.57 7.37 -8.08
C THR A 54 4.06 7.56 -8.35
N THR A 55 4.49 8.77 -8.73
CA THR A 55 5.89 9.09 -9.03
C THR A 55 6.43 10.16 -8.10
N VAL A 56 7.69 10.03 -7.72
CA VAL A 56 8.41 11.05 -6.95
C VAL A 56 9.09 12.02 -7.92
N ASN A 57 8.49 13.20 -8.06
CA ASN A 57 9.10 14.33 -8.78
C ASN A 57 9.73 15.32 -7.80
N ASP A 58 9.00 15.62 -6.72
CA ASP A 58 9.38 16.56 -5.68
C ASP A 58 9.16 15.93 -4.30
N PRO A 59 9.96 16.31 -3.27
CA PRO A 59 9.80 15.82 -1.90
C PRO A 59 8.45 16.17 -1.26
N SER A 60 7.77 17.18 -1.76
CA SER A 60 6.44 17.59 -1.33
C SER A 60 5.58 17.90 -2.55
N LYS A 61 4.30 17.53 -2.51
CA LYS A 61 3.33 17.86 -3.54
C LYS A 61 2.10 18.49 -2.91
N GLU A 62 1.74 19.67 -3.40
CA GLU A 62 0.47 20.31 -3.09
C GLU A 62 -0.62 19.73 -4.00
N PHE A 63 -1.73 19.33 -3.39
CA PHE A 63 -2.93 18.85 -4.04
C PHE A 63 -3.99 19.92 -3.90
N THR A 64 -4.54 20.37 -5.03
CA THR A 64 -5.66 21.32 -5.05
C THR A 64 -6.84 20.67 -5.76
N VAL A 65 -7.96 20.56 -5.06
CA VAL A 65 -9.17 19.87 -5.55
C VAL A 65 -10.36 20.79 -5.39
N GLU A 66 -11.02 21.10 -6.51
CA GLU A 66 -12.28 21.84 -6.53
C GLU A 66 -13.44 20.86 -6.36
N PHE A 67 -14.35 21.17 -5.44
CA PHE A 67 -15.53 20.36 -5.17
C PHE A 67 -16.62 20.67 -6.19
N SER A 68 -17.04 19.65 -6.94
CA SER A 68 -18.04 19.79 -7.99
C SER A 68 -19.47 19.67 -7.47
N ASN A 69 -19.68 18.96 -6.35
CA ASN A 69 -20.99 18.83 -5.73
C ASN A 69 -21.11 19.73 -4.51
N LEU A 70 -21.82 20.83 -4.71
CA LEU A 70 -21.98 21.91 -3.74
C LEU A 70 -23.41 22.06 -3.23
N MET A 71 -24.38 21.41 -3.88
CA MET A 71 -25.81 21.59 -3.59
C MET A 71 -26.29 20.83 -2.35
N PHE A 72 -25.64 19.72 -2.01
CA PHE A 72 -26.05 18.85 -0.90
C PHE A 72 -25.24 19.06 0.40
N TYR A 73 -24.26 19.99 0.40
CA TYR A 73 -23.30 20.17 1.50
C TYR A 73 -23.27 21.62 2.01
N GLY A 74 -24.44 22.19 2.29
CA GLY A 74 -24.57 23.47 2.97
C GLY A 74 -24.61 23.28 4.49
N TYR A 75 -23.72 23.96 5.21
CA TYR A 75 -23.58 23.89 6.66
C TYR A 75 -23.98 25.19 7.33
N GLU A 76 -24.50 25.12 8.56
CA GLU A 76 -24.92 26.31 9.32
C GLU A 76 -23.75 27.23 9.73
N THR A 77 -22.52 26.70 9.80
CA THR A 77 -21.32 27.45 10.17
C THR A 77 -20.14 27.12 9.26
N GLU A 78 -19.20 28.06 9.17
CA GLU A 78 -17.96 27.89 8.41
C GLU A 78 -17.11 26.73 8.98
N GLU A 79 -17.07 26.58 10.31
CA GLU A 79 -16.32 25.51 10.99
C GLU A 79 -16.85 24.12 10.62
N LYS A 80 -18.17 23.95 10.51
CA LYS A 80 -18.77 22.69 10.06
C LYS A 80 -18.40 22.38 8.61
N ALA A 81 -18.38 23.39 7.73
CA ALA A 81 -17.95 23.22 6.34
C ALA A 81 -16.47 22.82 6.23
N LYS A 82 -15.59 23.42 7.05
CA LYS A 82 -14.17 23.04 7.14
C LYS A 82 -13.98 21.64 7.72
N ALA A 83 -14.75 21.27 8.74
CA ALA A 83 -14.71 19.93 9.33
C ALA A 83 -15.09 18.84 8.32
N TYR A 84 -16.16 19.08 7.53
CA TYR A 84 -16.51 18.23 6.40
C TYR A 84 -15.35 18.09 5.41
N ALA A 85 -14.80 19.21 4.93
CA ALA A 85 -13.70 19.19 3.96
C ALA A 85 -12.47 18.42 4.48
N ASN A 86 -12.12 18.60 5.75
CA ASN A 86 -11.05 17.85 6.39
C ASN A 86 -11.34 16.34 6.41
N HIS A 87 -12.54 15.94 6.84
CA HIS A 87 -12.95 14.54 6.85
C HIS A 87 -12.99 13.91 5.45
N THR A 88 -13.47 14.66 4.45
CA THR A 88 -13.45 14.26 3.04
C THR A 88 -12.03 13.95 2.56
N VAL A 89 -11.06 14.81 2.90
CA VAL A 89 -9.64 14.55 2.57
C VAL A 89 -9.15 13.31 3.31
N GLN A 90 -9.35 13.21 4.61
CA GLN A 90 -8.89 12.07 5.42
C GLN A 90 -9.41 10.72 4.89
N ASN A 91 -10.71 10.61 4.63
CA ASN A 91 -11.31 9.38 4.10
C ASN A 91 -10.76 9.03 2.71
N ALA A 92 -10.56 10.04 1.86
CA ALA A 92 -10.00 9.84 0.52
C ALA A 92 -8.54 9.36 0.56
N LEU A 93 -7.72 9.87 1.49
CA LEU A 93 -6.35 9.42 1.69
C LEU A 93 -6.30 7.99 2.24
N ALA A 94 -7.18 7.65 3.20
CA ALA A 94 -7.32 6.28 3.70
C ALA A 94 -7.70 5.31 2.58
N ALA A 95 -8.72 5.69 1.79
CA ALA A 95 -9.15 4.91 0.63
C ALA A 95 -8.00 4.71 -0.38
N ALA A 96 -7.23 5.77 -0.66
CA ALA A 96 -6.08 5.70 -1.57
C ALA A 96 -4.98 4.79 -1.04
N TYR A 97 -4.67 4.86 0.25
CA TYR A 97 -3.66 4.00 0.89
C TYR A 97 -4.03 2.51 0.81
N TYR A 98 -5.30 2.17 1.09
CA TYR A 98 -5.78 0.80 1.03
C TYR A 98 -5.96 0.25 -0.39
N SER A 99 -6.13 1.11 -1.38
CA SER A 99 -6.46 0.70 -2.75
C SER A 99 -5.28 0.79 -3.71
N ASN A 100 -4.27 1.61 -3.41
CA ASN A 100 -3.14 1.84 -4.30
C ASN A 100 -1.82 1.88 -3.52
N PRO A 101 -1.08 0.76 -3.47
CA PRO A 101 0.19 0.69 -2.74
C PRO A 101 1.32 1.49 -3.39
N MET A 102 1.14 1.99 -4.63
CA MET A 102 2.17 2.69 -5.39
C MET A 102 2.16 4.21 -5.17
N VAL A 103 1.28 4.76 -4.34
CA VAL A 103 1.25 6.21 -4.05
C VAL A 103 2.38 6.57 -3.10
N ALA A 104 3.50 7.05 -3.63
CA ALA A 104 4.71 7.35 -2.85
C ALA A 104 4.47 8.35 -1.70
N TYR A 105 3.55 9.30 -1.89
CA TYR A 105 3.17 10.30 -0.89
C TYR A 105 2.33 9.73 0.27
N LEU A 106 1.88 8.48 0.17
CA LEU A 106 1.13 7.77 1.23
C LEU A 106 1.91 6.58 1.79
N TRP A 107 3.20 6.44 1.48
CA TRP A 107 4.01 5.34 2.01
C TRP A 107 4.27 5.43 3.51
N ASP A 108 4.13 6.61 4.11
CA ASP A 108 4.19 6.85 5.55
C ASP A 108 2.78 7.20 6.09
N TYR A 109 1.84 6.28 5.91
CA TYR A 109 0.45 6.44 6.38
C TYR A 109 0.28 5.82 7.78
N PRO A 110 -0.43 6.47 8.73
CA PRO A 110 -1.12 7.76 8.62
C PRO A 110 -0.17 8.93 8.36
N VAL A 111 -0.55 9.78 7.40
CA VAL A 111 0.25 10.95 7.06
C VAL A 111 0.17 11.97 8.20
N LYS A 112 1.33 12.44 8.66
CA LYS A 112 1.44 13.33 9.82
C LYS A 112 0.80 14.70 9.55
N GLN A 113 -0.08 15.12 10.46
CA GLN A 113 -0.58 16.49 10.64
C GLN A 113 -0.88 17.23 9.32
N ILE A 114 -1.67 16.63 8.44
CA ILE A 114 -2.06 17.29 7.19
C ILE A 114 -2.92 18.51 7.52
N GLU A 115 -2.40 19.70 7.21
CA GLU A 115 -3.19 20.93 7.21
C GLU A 115 -4.01 21.01 5.92
N VAL A 116 -5.34 21.01 6.06
CA VAL A 116 -6.27 21.14 4.95
C VAL A 116 -6.75 22.58 4.85
N ASN A 117 -6.18 23.33 3.90
CA ASN A 117 -6.63 24.67 3.57
C ASN A 117 -7.94 24.59 2.80
N THR A 118 -9.01 25.06 3.42
CA THR A 118 -10.36 24.99 2.84
C THR A 118 -10.84 26.37 2.41
N THR A 119 -11.22 26.50 1.13
CA THR A 119 -11.98 27.66 0.66
C THR A 119 -13.46 27.41 0.92
N VAL A 120 -14.07 28.31 1.68
CA VAL A 120 -15.51 28.23 2.03
C VAL A 120 -16.24 29.40 1.38
N GLU A 121 -17.37 29.10 0.76
CA GLU A 121 -18.31 30.10 0.27
C GLU A 121 -19.50 30.23 1.23
N ARG A 122 -19.92 31.48 1.45
CA ARG A 122 -21.18 31.80 2.13
C ARG A 122 -22.30 31.91 1.09
N VAL A 123 -23.41 31.23 1.34
CA VAL A 123 -24.61 31.22 0.51
C VAL A 123 -25.80 31.63 1.36
N ASP A 124 -26.47 32.71 0.98
CA ASP A 124 -27.71 33.15 1.62
C ASP A 124 -28.91 32.66 0.82
N ILE A 125 -29.75 31.81 1.42
CA ILE A 125 -31.00 31.31 0.83
C ILE A 125 -32.16 32.13 1.40
N THR A 126 -32.81 32.92 0.54
CA THR A 126 -33.96 33.74 0.92
C THR A 126 -35.27 33.06 0.57
N SER A 127 -36.18 33.01 1.52
CA SER A 127 -37.53 32.45 1.41
C SER A 127 -38.57 33.44 1.95
N ASP A 128 -39.85 33.17 1.73
CA ASP A 128 -40.95 33.98 2.25
C ASP A 128 -40.95 34.08 3.79
N THR A 129 -40.27 33.14 4.47
CA THR A 129 -40.14 33.10 5.94
C THR A 129 -38.86 33.75 6.48
N GLY A 130 -37.96 34.22 5.61
CA GLY A 130 -36.68 34.84 5.99
C GLY A 130 -35.48 34.34 5.19
N THR A 131 -34.31 34.88 5.51
CA THR A 131 -33.02 34.51 4.91
C THR A 131 -32.26 33.58 5.85
N ASN A 132 -31.87 32.41 5.34
CA ASN A 132 -30.99 31.46 6.02
C ASN A 132 -29.60 31.50 5.38
N THR A 133 -28.56 31.55 6.20
CA THR A 133 -27.17 31.54 5.75
C THR A 133 -26.59 30.13 5.86
N TYR A 134 -25.91 29.69 4.81
CA TYR A 134 -25.18 28.44 4.77
C TYR A 134 -23.74 28.67 4.30
N TYR A 135 -22.87 27.74 4.64
CA TYR A 135 -21.46 27.71 4.28
C TYR A 135 -21.17 26.40 3.57
N ARG A 136 -20.42 26.46 2.47
CA ARG A 136 -20.04 25.27 1.70
C ARG A 136 -18.56 25.30 1.40
N ALA A 137 -17.88 24.17 1.62
CA ALA A 137 -16.52 24.00 1.13
C ALA A 137 -16.56 23.85 -0.39
N VAL A 138 -15.78 24.66 -1.11
CA VAL A 138 -15.73 24.64 -2.58
C VAL A 138 -14.41 24.17 -3.14
N LYS A 139 -13.35 24.24 -2.33
CA LYS A 139 -12.02 23.84 -2.72
C LYS A 139 -11.21 23.47 -1.49
N VAL A 140 -10.41 22.43 -1.62
CA VAL A 140 -9.40 22.04 -0.63
C VAL A 140 -8.02 22.09 -1.26
N THR A 141 -7.06 22.54 -0.48
CA THR A 141 -5.64 22.48 -0.80
C THR A 141 -4.90 21.87 0.38
N PHE A 142 -4.09 20.85 0.14
CA PHE A 142 -3.30 20.20 1.17
C PHE A 142 -1.99 19.69 0.58
N THR A 143 -0.96 19.56 1.42
CA THR A 143 0.36 19.10 0.98
C THR A 143 0.68 17.76 1.59
N LEU A 144 1.12 16.82 0.74
CA LEU A 144 1.70 15.56 1.19
C LEU A 144 3.20 15.58 0.91
N THR A 145 3.96 14.96 1.80
CA THR A 145 5.41 14.82 1.66
C THR A 145 5.73 13.37 1.35
N VAL A 146 6.67 13.18 0.43
CA VAL A 146 7.34 11.90 0.30
C VAL A 146 8.11 11.62 1.59
N PRO A 147 8.02 10.41 2.15
CA PRO A 147 8.73 10.10 3.37
C PRO A 147 10.25 10.23 3.22
N GLU A 148 10.94 10.49 4.32
CA GLU A 148 12.40 10.61 4.31
C GLU A 148 13.06 9.34 3.75
N GLY A 149 14.04 9.50 2.86
CA GLY A 149 14.77 8.39 2.23
C GLY A 149 14.07 7.79 1.00
N ILE A 150 12.81 8.11 0.73
CA ILE A 150 12.13 7.69 -0.50
C ILE A 150 12.46 8.66 -1.63
N THR A 151 13.02 8.13 -2.70
CA THR A 151 13.48 8.90 -3.87
C THR A 151 12.94 8.29 -5.17
N SER A 152 13.16 8.96 -6.30
CA SER A 152 12.86 8.37 -7.61
C SER A 152 13.64 7.08 -7.87
N ASP A 153 14.83 6.91 -7.28
CA ASP A 153 15.60 5.66 -7.38
C ASP A 153 14.99 4.56 -6.50
N SER A 154 14.48 4.89 -5.32
CA SER A 154 13.70 3.96 -4.49
C SER A 154 12.47 3.42 -5.23
N MET A 155 11.80 4.26 -6.03
CA MET A 155 10.67 3.82 -6.87
C MET A 155 11.11 2.86 -7.98
N LYS A 156 12.30 3.05 -8.57
CA LYS A 156 12.86 2.12 -9.57
C LYS A 156 13.24 0.79 -8.93
N GLU A 157 13.92 0.82 -7.78
CA GLU A 157 14.25 -0.38 -7.02
C GLU A 157 12.99 -1.19 -6.67
N LEU A 158 11.90 -0.50 -6.30
CA LEU A 158 10.62 -1.15 -6.07
C LEU A 158 10.06 -1.79 -7.34
N ASP A 159 10.04 -1.07 -8.46
CA ASP A 159 9.57 -1.59 -9.75
C ASP A 159 10.39 -2.83 -10.20
N GLU A 160 11.71 -2.80 -10.00
CA GLU A 160 12.58 -3.95 -10.24
C GLU A 160 12.27 -5.12 -9.29
N ALA A 161 12.08 -4.84 -8.00
CA ALA A 161 11.72 -5.86 -7.01
C ALA A 161 10.37 -6.51 -7.32
N ILE A 162 9.37 -5.73 -7.74
CA ILE A 162 8.08 -6.24 -8.21
C ILE A 162 8.29 -7.18 -9.40
N LYS A 163 9.05 -6.75 -10.41
CA LYS A 163 9.32 -7.54 -11.63
C LYS A 163 10.19 -8.78 -11.41
N SER A 164 10.95 -8.83 -10.31
CA SER A 164 11.81 -9.97 -9.98
C SER A 164 11.03 -11.26 -9.68
N PHE A 165 9.74 -11.15 -9.36
CA PHE A 165 8.85 -12.27 -9.09
C PHE A 165 7.77 -12.34 -10.17
N THR A 166 7.69 -13.48 -10.86
CA THR A 166 6.62 -13.78 -11.81
C THR A 166 5.58 -14.64 -11.11
N VAL A 167 4.34 -14.16 -11.07
CA VAL A 167 3.20 -14.93 -10.55
C VAL A 167 2.86 -16.04 -11.54
N THR A 168 2.77 -17.27 -11.03
CA THR A 168 2.45 -18.46 -11.83
C THR A 168 1.24 -19.19 -11.26
N GLY A 169 0.41 -19.77 -12.12
CA GLY A 169 -0.77 -20.54 -11.74
C GLY A 169 -1.78 -20.55 -12.88
N ASP A 170 -2.53 -21.66 -13.02
CA ASP A 170 -3.54 -21.80 -14.07
C ASP A 170 -4.84 -21.12 -13.66
N THR A 171 -5.16 -21.14 -12.36
CA THR A 171 -6.32 -20.47 -11.76
C THR A 171 -5.92 -19.26 -10.91
N ASP A 172 -6.86 -18.37 -10.59
CA ASP A 172 -6.58 -17.26 -9.68
C ASP A 172 -6.25 -17.73 -8.26
N ALA A 173 -6.81 -18.86 -7.82
CA ALA A 173 -6.44 -19.50 -6.55
C ALA A 173 -4.98 -19.99 -6.55
N ASP A 174 -4.50 -20.56 -7.66
CA ASP A 174 -3.09 -20.97 -7.80
C ASP A 174 -2.17 -19.75 -7.76
N LYS A 175 -2.53 -18.68 -8.46
CA LYS A 175 -1.78 -17.42 -8.46
C LYS A 175 -1.73 -16.80 -7.06
N VAL A 176 -2.85 -16.76 -6.34
CA VAL A 176 -2.90 -16.30 -4.94
C VAL A 176 -1.96 -17.13 -4.07
N THR A 177 -2.04 -18.46 -4.17
CA THR A 177 -1.17 -19.38 -3.41
C THR A 177 0.31 -19.15 -3.72
N ASN A 178 0.63 -18.88 -4.99
CA ASN A 178 1.98 -18.55 -5.44
C ASN A 178 2.49 -17.23 -4.85
N ILE A 179 1.65 -16.18 -4.85
CA ILE A 179 1.96 -14.88 -4.22
C ILE A 179 2.16 -15.07 -2.71
N MET A 180 1.25 -15.78 -2.03
CA MET A 180 1.37 -16.05 -0.59
C MET A 180 2.67 -16.76 -0.27
N SER A 181 3.02 -17.80 -1.03
CA SER A 181 4.27 -18.55 -0.85
C SER A 181 5.53 -17.71 -1.07
N TYR A 182 5.44 -16.69 -1.93
CA TYR A 182 6.53 -15.72 -2.12
C TYR A 182 6.64 -14.77 -0.92
N LEU A 183 5.52 -14.24 -0.44
CA LEU A 183 5.49 -13.28 0.67
C LEU A 183 5.70 -13.91 2.05
N ASP A 184 5.42 -15.21 2.21
CA ASP A 184 5.69 -15.96 3.45
C ASP A 184 7.20 -16.03 3.77
N LYS A 185 8.06 -15.80 2.76
CA LYS A 185 9.51 -15.72 2.90
C LYS A 185 10.00 -14.33 3.33
N LEU A 186 9.13 -13.41 3.70
CA LEU A 186 9.53 -12.10 4.21
C LEU A 186 9.77 -12.16 5.72
N VAL A 187 10.66 -11.30 6.22
CA VAL A 187 10.86 -11.17 7.67
C VAL A 187 9.74 -10.32 8.25
N TYR A 188 8.74 -10.98 8.85
CA TYR A 188 7.65 -10.32 9.53
C TYR A 188 8.12 -9.69 10.85
N GLN A 189 7.65 -8.46 11.08
CA GLN A 189 7.85 -7.69 12.30
C GLN A 189 6.49 -7.46 12.94
N LYS A 190 6.38 -7.73 14.25
CA LYS A 190 5.10 -7.59 14.96
C LYS A 190 4.56 -6.18 14.75
N ASP A 191 3.27 -6.10 14.43
CA ASP A 191 2.57 -4.83 14.30
C ASP A 191 2.66 -4.07 15.62
N GLU A 192 3.10 -2.81 15.53
CA GLU A 192 3.13 -1.85 16.64
C GLU A 192 2.29 -0.63 16.24
N GLU A 193 1.58 -0.04 17.20
CA GLU A 193 0.80 1.18 16.99
C GLU A 193 1.71 2.31 16.49
N GLY A 194 1.30 2.99 15.41
CA GLY A 194 2.12 4.02 14.74
C GLY A 194 3.35 3.49 13.97
N LYS A 195 3.46 2.18 13.71
CA LYS A 195 4.53 1.62 12.87
C LYS A 195 3.95 0.70 11.80
N ILE A 196 3.51 1.34 10.73
CA ILE A 196 2.94 0.75 9.55
C ILE A 196 4.00 0.79 8.44
N SER A 197 4.51 -0.38 8.08
CA SER A 197 5.40 -0.51 6.93
C SER A 197 4.65 -0.43 5.60
N ASN A 198 5.40 -0.24 4.51
CA ASN A 198 4.84 -0.15 3.17
C ASN A 198 5.39 -1.23 2.23
N ILE A 199 4.91 -1.21 0.99
CA ILE A 199 5.33 -2.14 -0.06
C ILE A 199 6.86 -2.14 -0.31
N TYR A 200 7.54 -0.99 -0.17
CA TYR A 200 9.00 -0.91 -0.34
C TYR A 200 9.72 -1.68 0.78
N SER A 201 9.27 -1.55 2.02
CA SER A 201 9.79 -2.34 3.15
C SER A 201 9.61 -3.85 2.90
N ALA A 202 8.47 -4.26 2.35
CA ALA A 202 8.18 -5.66 2.04
C ALA A 202 9.03 -6.20 0.89
N LEU A 203 9.07 -5.50 -0.25
CA LEU A 203 9.65 -6.04 -1.48
C LEU A 203 11.13 -5.71 -1.67
N VAL A 204 11.61 -4.58 -1.17
CA VAL A 204 13.01 -4.18 -1.32
C VAL A 204 13.79 -4.53 -0.05
N LEU A 205 13.32 -4.07 1.12
CA LEU A 205 14.04 -4.31 2.38
C LEU A 205 13.83 -5.73 2.93
N LYS A 206 12.83 -6.46 2.44
CA LYS A 206 12.44 -7.81 2.88
C LYS A 206 12.13 -7.92 4.37
N LYS A 207 11.78 -6.79 5.01
CA LYS A 207 11.49 -6.64 6.44
C LYS A 207 10.29 -5.72 6.62
N THR A 208 9.20 -6.23 7.18
CA THR A 208 7.91 -5.54 7.07
C THR A 208 6.91 -6.01 8.12
N THR A 209 5.91 -5.18 8.38
CA THR A 209 4.71 -5.44 9.17
C THR A 209 3.58 -5.98 8.30
N SER A 210 2.39 -6.21 8.86
CA SER A 210 1.27 -6.78 8.12
C SER A 210 0.79 -5.88 6.98
N ALA A 211 0.86 -4.56 7.16
CA ALA A 211 0.50 -3.57 6.14
C ALA A 211 1.35 -3.65 4.88
N GLY A 212 2.68 -3.71 5.01
CA GLY A 212 3.56 -3.79 3.83
C GLY A 212 3.41 -5.11 3.08
N ILE A 213 3.16 -6.21 3.78
CA ILE A 213 2.80 -7.50 3.19
C ILE A 213 1.48 -7.40 2.43
N ALA A 214 0.45 -6.82 3.05
CA ALA A 214 -0.87 -6.67 2.44
C ALA A 214 -0.85 -5.76 1.20
N GLN A 215 -0.03 -4.71 1.23
CA GLN A 215 0.22 -3.84 0.08
C GLN A 215 0.97 -4.56 -1.04
N ALA A 216 2.01 -5.34 -0.72
CA ALA A 216 2.74 -6.15 -1.70
C ALA A 216 1.84 -7.19 -2.35
N PHE A 217 1.02 -7.88 -1.55
CA PHE A 217 0.03 -8.85 -2.02
C PHE A 217 -0.97 -8.18 -2.97
N LEU A 218 -1.56 -7.06 -2.55
CA LEU A 218 -2.50 -6.30 -3.37
C LEU A 218 -1.87 -5.89 -4.70
N GLN A 219 -0.62 -5.41 -4.71
CA GLN A 219 0.07 -5.03 -5.94
C GLN A 219 0.23 -6.21 -6.91
N TYR A 220 0.57 -7.40 -6.41
CA TYR A 220 0.65 -8.58 -7.27
C TYR A 220 -0.73 -9.03 -7.78
N CYS A 221 -1.78 -8.93 -6.98
CA CYS A 221 -3.16 -9.19 -7.45
C CYS A 221 -3.56 -8.22 -8.57
N VAL A 222 -3.32 -6.92 -8.39
CA VAL A 222 -3.59 -5.88 -9.41
C VAL A 222 -2.88 -6.20 -10.72
N LEU A 223 -1.59 -6.53 -10.67
CA LEU A 223 -0.79 -6.85 -11.87
C LEU A 223 -1.26 -8.11 -12.61
N ASN A 224 -2.01 -8.99 -11.92
CA ASN A 224 -2.50 -10.25 -12.47
C ASN A 224 -4.02 -10.26 -12.70
N ASN A 225 -4.68 -9.09 -12.60
CA ASN A 225 -6.13 -8.92 -12.73
C ASN A 225 -6.95 -9.80 -11.76
N ILE A 226 -6.42 -10.02 -10.56
CA ILE A 226 -7.12 -10.76 -9.49
C ILE A 226 -7.87 -9.72 -8.63
N PRO A 227 -9.21 -9.78 -8.49
CA PRO A 227 -9.92 -8.82 -7.67
C PRO A 227 -9.58 -9.02 -6.19
N ALA A 228 -8.93 -8.01 -5.60
CA ALA A 228 -8.49 -8.05 -4.22
C ALA A 228 -8.60 -6.66 -3.58
N ILE A 229 -8.74 -6.64 -2.26
CA ILE A 229 -8.74 -5.44 -1.43
C ILE A 229 -7.84 -5.66 -0.22
N MET A 230 -7.11 -4.64 0.20
CA MET A 230 -6.50 -4.61 1.52
C MET A 230 -7.55 -4.20 2.55
N VAL A 231 -7.47 -4.70 3.77
CA VAL A 231 -8.33 -4.30 4.87
C VAL A 231 -7.51 -4.12 6.13
N ALA A 232 -8.08 -3.38 7.09
CA ALA A 232 -7.58 -3.33 8.45
C ALA A 232 -8.62 -3.93 9.40
N GLY A 233 -8.14 -4.48 10.50
CA GLY A 233 -8.98 -4.85 11.61
C GLY A 233 -8.14 -5.23 12.82
N ASP A 234 -8.82 -5.63 13.88
CA ASP A 234 -8.17 -5.88 15.15
C ASP A 234 -7.90 -7.37 15.30
N ASN A 235 -6.64 -7.73 15.53
CA ASN A 235 -6.30 -9.06 16.00
C ASN A 235 -6.52 -9.11 17.51
N ILE A 236 -7.55 -9.85 17.91
CA ILE A 236 -7.95 -10.00 19.30
C ILE A 236 -7.42 -11.34 19.81
N THR A 237 -6.45 -11.27 20.72
CA THR A 237 -6.00 -12.41 21.52
C THR A 237 -6.51 -12.27 22.95
N ALA A 238 -6.35 -13.32 23.77
CA ALA A 238 -6.76 -13.26 25.18
C ALA A 238 -6.00 -12.20 26.01
N SER A 239 -4.90 -11.65 25.51
CA SER A 239 -4.02 -10.72 26.24
C SER A 239 -3.78 -9.38 25.55
N ASP A 240 -3.88 -9.32 24.22
CA ASP A 240 -3.56 -8.14 23.40
C ASP A 240 -4.63 -7.95 22.31
N GLU A 241 -4.95 -6.69 22.04
CA GLU A 241 -5.66 -6.22 20.84
C GLU A 241 -4.68 -5.38 20.02
N THR A 242 -4.41 -5.78 18.78
CA THR A 242 -3.50 -5.06 17.89
C THR A 242 -4.13 -4.87 16.52
N LYS A 243 -4.10 -3.64 16.00
CA LYS A 243 -4.48 -3.39 14.60
C LYS A 243 -3.51 -4.12 13.66
N SER A 244 -4.08 -4.90 12.75
CA SER A 244 -3.37 -5.63 11.70
C SER A 244 -4.04 -5.40 10.35
N PHE A 245 -3.31 -5.72 9.29
CA PHE A 245 -3.75 -5.54 7.91
C PHE A 245 -3.61 -6.84 7.14
N TRP A 246 -4.62 -7.16 6.33
CA TRP A 246 -4.64 -8.35 5.48
C TRP A 246 -5.41 -8.05 4.20
N ASN A 247 -5.66 -9.06 3.37
CA ASN A 247 -6.39 -8.88 2.12
C ASN A 247 -7.67 -9.71 2.10
N TYR A 248 -8.63 -9.29 1.29
CA TYR A 248 -9.62 -10.18 0.72
C TYR A 248 -9.38 -10.36 -0.75
N VAL A 249 -9.65 -11.56 -1.25
CA VAL A 249 -9.60 -11.89 -2.67
C VAL A 249 -10.91 -12.51 -3.10
N TYR A 250 -11.43 -12.06 -4.23
CA TYR A 250 -12.61 -12.64 -4.85
C TYR A 250 -12.16 -13.80 -5.74
N LEU A 251 -12.44 -15.02 -5.31
CA LEU A 251 -12.01 -16.23 -6.00
C LEU A 251 -13.20 -17.08 -6.41
N GLU A 252 -13.00 -17.82 -7.49
CA GLU A 252 -13.84 -18.92 -7.89
C GLU A 252 -13.70 -20.08 -6.89
N GLY A 253 -14.83 -20.66 -6.49
CA GLY A 253 -14.92 -21.88 -5.72
C GLY A 253 -15.89 -22.86 -6.37
N ASP A 254 -15.84 -24.12 -5.94
CA ASP A 254 -16.78 -25.18 -6.33
C ASP A 254 -17.58 -25.60 -5.09
N HIS A 255 -18.91 -25.51 -5.18
CA HIS A 255 -19.81 -26.04 -4.16
C HIS A 255 -20.82 -26.95 -4.85
N ASP A 256 -20.79 -28.23 -4.49
CA ASP A 256 -21.65 -29.27 -5.07
C ASP A 256 -21.60 -29.36 -6.62
N GLY A 257 -20.45 -29.06 -7.22
CA GLY A 257 -20.26 -29.09 -8.68
C GLY A 257 -20.77 -27.84 -9.40
N GLU A 258 -21.16 -26.80 -8.66
CA GLU A 258 -21.49 -25.48 -9.19
C GLU A 258 -20.36 -24.49 -8.87
N THR A 259 -19.91 -23.78 -9.91
CA THR A 259 -19.00 -22.64 -9.76
C THR A 259 -19.71 -21.51 -9.01
N TYR A 260 -19.14 -21.06 -7.91
CA TYR A 260 -19.54 -19.84 -7.21
C TYR A 260 -18.34 -18.95 -7.01
N TYR A 261 -18.55 -17.64 -6.86
CA TYR A 261 -17.49 -16.71 -6.49
C TYR A 261 -17.75 -16.18 -5.09
N SER A 262 -16.69 -16.06 -4.30
CA SER A 262 -16.79 -15.54 -2.93
C SER A 262 -15.54 -14.76 -2.56
N TRP A 263 -15.69 -13.87 -1.59
CA TRP A 263 -14.56 -13.20 -0.94
C TRP A 263 -13.93 -14.12 0.11
N TYR A 264 -12.62 -14.25 0.04
CA TYR A 264 -11.81 -15.00 0.98
C TYR A 264 -10.75 -14.10 1.62
N ILE A 265 -10.60 -14.20 2.93
CA ILE A 265 -9.53 -13.58 3.71
C ILE A 265 -8.22 -14.24 3.32
N VAL A 266 -7.25 -13.45 2.91
CA VAL A 266 -5.88 -13.85 2.64
C VAL A 266 -4.94 -13.10 3.56
N ASP A 267 -4.24 -13.84 4.41
CA ASP A 267 -3.27 -13.27 5.35
C ASP A 267 -1.96 -14.06 5.32
N PRO A 268 -0.93 -13.56 4.61
CA PRO A 268 0.37 -14.21 4.59
C PRO A 268 1.11 -14.13 5.92
N THR A 269 0.66 -13.35 6.91
CA THR A 269 1.32 -13.18 8.22
C THR A 269 0.99 -14.26 9.24
N TYR A 270 -0.17 -14.92 9.11
CA TYR A 270 -0.59 -16.03 9.99
C TYR A 270 -0.52 -17.37 9.25
N ASN A 271 0.14 -18.36 9.86
CA ASN A 271 0.25 -19.71 9.28
C ASN A 271 -0.98 -20.54 9.63
N VAL A 272 -2.17 -20.06 9.24
CA VAL A 272 -3.34 -20.93 9.17
C VAL A 272 -3.18 -21.86 7.97
N SER A 273 -3.48 -23.14 8.16
CA SER A 273 -3.22 -24.24 7.23
C SER A 273 -3.96 -24.20 5.88
N ALA A 274 -4.37 -23.02 5.43
CA ALA A 274 -4.75 -22.73 4.05
C ALA A 274 -4.47 -21.28 3.63
N GLY A 275 -4.11 -20.36 4.54
CA GLY A 275 -3.89 -18.94 4.20
C GLY A 275 -5.10 -18.19 3.62
N ILE A 276 -6.22 -18.90 3.42
CA ILE A 276 -7.45 -18.49 2.75
C ILE A 276 -8.60 -18.95 3.63
N CYS A 277 -9.43 -18.04 4.15
CA CYS A 277 -10.61 -18.40 4.93
C CYS A 277 -11.84 -17.53 4.58
N GLY A 278 -13.05 -18.00 4.85
CA GLY A 278 -14.28 -17.27 4.52
C GLY A 278 -14.49 -16.01 5.39
N TYR A 279 -15.35 -15.10 4.92
CA TYR A 279 -15.61 -13.75 5.46
C TYR A 279 -15.90 -13.65 6.98
N GLN A 280 -16.34 -14.74 7.63
CA GLN A 280 -16.37 -14.90 9.08
C GLN A 280 -16.05 -16.35 9.40
N THR A 281 -14.79 -16.63 9.69
CA THR A 281 -14.33 -18.01 9.93
C THR A 281 -13.67 -18.12 11.29
N MET A 282 -14.07 -19.15 12.04
CA MET A 282 -13.30 -19.63 13.18
C MET A 282 -12.15 -20.47 12.64
N ILE A 283 -10.92 -20.05 12.95
CA ILE A 283 -9.71 -20.78 12.61
C ILE A 283 -9.08 -21.36 13.87
N GLU A 284 -8.45 -22.53 13.75
CA GLU A 284 -7.59 -23.07 14.81
C GLU A 284 -6.12 -22.87 14.44
N TYR A 285 -5.37 -22.20 15.30
CA TYR A 285 -3.93 -21.96 15.13
C TYR A 285 -3.21 -22.06 16.47
N ASP A 286 -2.04 -22.70 16.51
CA ASP A 286 -1.24 -22.88 17.73
C ASP A 286 -2.05 -23.43 18.94
N GLY A 287 -3.02 -24.30 18.69
CA GLY A 287 -3.91 -24.87 19.71
C GLY A 287 -4.98 -23.92 20.26
N ASN A 288 -5.14 -22.72 19.71
CA ASN A 288 -6.16 -21.74 20.06
C ASN A 288 -7.15 -21.54 18.91
N SER A 289 -8.39 -21.18 19.24
CA SER A 289 -9.40 -20.77 18.25
C SER A 289 -9.43 -19.25 18.11
N TYR A 290 -9.36 -18.74 16.88
CA TYR A 290 -9.47 -17.32 16.56
C TYR A 290 -10.67 -17.08 15.65
N SER A 291 -11.35 -15.95 15.82
CA SER A 291 -12.35 -15.48 14.87
C SER A 291 -11.69 -14.50 13.90
N MET A 292 -11.74 -14.78 12.60
CA MET A 292 -11.31 -13.83 11.58
C MET A 292 -12.52 -13.18 10.92
N SER A 293 -12.55 -11.85 10.93
CA SER A 293 -13.54 -11.02 10.25
C SER A 293 -12.92 -9.66 9.98
N ALA A 294 -13.39 -8.92 8.97
CA ALA A 294 -12.95 -7.55 8.75
C ALA A 294 -14.11 -6.59 8.59
N ALA A 295 -13.82 -5.31 8.87
CA ALA A 295 -14.67 -4.20 8.51
C ALA A 295 -14.09 -3.49 7.28
N LEU A 296 -14.93 -3.24 6.27
CA LEU A 296 -14.57 -2.41 5.13
C LEU A 296 -15.04 -0.98 5.44
N VAL A 297 -14.23 -0.19 6.12
CA VAL A 297 -14.54 1.21 6.41
C VAL A 297 -13.38 2.09 5.97
N THR A 298 -13.65 3.19 5.27
CA THR A 298 -12.68 4.28 5.07
C THR A 298 -12.52 5.05 6.38
N ASP A 299 -11.92 4.40 7.38
CA ASP A 299 -11.65 4.98 8.69
C ASP A 299 -10.37 4.34 9.23
N LEU A 300 -9.25 5.01 8.95
CA LEU A 300 -7.98 4.72 9.60
C LEU A 300 -7.80 5.79 10.67
N ASP A 301 -7.48 5.35 11.88
CA ASP A 301 -7.06 6.26 12.93
C ASP A 301 -5.77 6.98 12.49
N LEU A 302 -5.93 8.25 12.11
CA LEU A 302 -4.84 9.14 11.69
C LEU A 302 -4.14 9.81 12.87
N SER A 303 -4.47 9.44 14.12
CA SER A 303 -4.01 10.18 15.31
C SER A 303 -2.59 9.86 15.76
N SER A 304 -2.00 8.75 15.31
CA SER A 304 -0.64 8.33 15.67
C SER A 304 0.37 8.61 14.55
N ASP A 305 1.59 9.03 14.88
CA ASP A 305 2.68 9.15 13.89
C ASP A 305 3.05 7.78 13.31
N ASN A 306 3.27 7.72 11.99
CA ASN A 306 3.92 6.57 11.36
C ASN A 306 5.45 6.69 11.34
N ASP A 307 6.15 5.55 11.25
CA ASP A 307 7.60 5.51 11.05
C ASP A 307 8.01 4.48 9.98
N LEU A 308 8.76 4.93 8.97
CA LEU A 308 9.38 4.09 7.96
C LEU A 308 10.63 3.35 8.44
N THR A 309 11.13 3.65 9.63
CA THR A 309 12.25 2.88 10.17
C THR A 309 11.77 1.45 10.38
N THR A 310 12.37 0.53 9.62
CA THR A 310 12.16 -0.90 9.83
C THR A 310 12.46 -1.23 11.29
N PRO A 311 11.49 -1.73 12.08
CA PRO A 311 11.74 -2.20 13.43
C PRO A 311 13.05 -3.00 13.52
N GLN A 312 13.93 -2.61 14.44
CA GLN A 312 15.18 -3.33 14.65
C GLN A 312 14.85 -4.63 15.38
N VAL A 313 14.96 -5.75 14.66
CA VAL A 313 14.78 -7.09 15.25
C VAL A 313 15.95 -7.34 16.19
N ASN A 314 15.66 -7.56 17.47
CA ASN A 314 16.61 -8.18 18.37
C ASN A 314 16.75 -9.63 17.88
N ASP A 315 17.94 -10.06 17.45
CA ASP A 315 18.29 -11.28 16.67
C ASP A 315 17.71 -12.66 17.12
N LYS A 316 16.80 -12.69 18.10
CA LYS A 316 16.29 -13.91 18.75
C LYS A 316 14.78 -14.02 18.85
N LYS A 317 13.98 -13.16 18.20
CA LYS A 317 12.51 -13.30 18.25
C LYS A 317 11.90 -13.22 16.84
N TYR A 318 11.37 -14.35 16.40
CA TYR A 318 10.56 -14.57 15.19
C TYR A 318 11.33 -14.69 13.86
N MET A 319 12.08 -15.78 13.68
CA MET A 319 12.18 -16.38 12.34
C MET A 319 11.07 -17.42 12.22
N ARG A 320 10.12 -17.20 11.31
CA ARG A 320 9.03 -18.13 11.03
C ARG A 320 9.60 -19.42 10.45
N VAL A 321 9.02 -20.57 10.78
CA VAL A 321 9.40 -21.86 10.17
C VAL A 321 9.10 -21.77 8.67
N GLY A 322 10.14 -21.73 7.84
CA GLY A 322 10.03 -21.50 6.38
C GLY A 322 10.47 -20.10 5.91
N GLY A 323 10.83 -19.19 6.82
CA GLY A 323 11.35 -17.86 6.49
C GLY A 323 12.71 -17.90 5.76
N PRO A 324 13.16 -16.75 5.23
CA PRO A 324 14.35 -16.68 4.38
C PRO A 324 15.59 -17.03 5.22
N THR A 325 16.42 -17.90 4.67
CA THR A 325 17.67 -18.31 5.30
C THR A 325 18.63 -17.12 5.45
N PHE A 326 19.60 -17.22 6.36
CA PHE A 326 20.65 -16.21 6.53
C PHE A 326 21.33 -15.82 5.20
N LEU A 327 21.54 -16.79 4.31
CA LEU A 327 22.11 -16.57 2.98
C LEU A 327 21.12 -15.86 2.03
N GLU A 328 19.82 -16.06 2.15
CA GLU A 328 18.84 -15.31 1.36
C GLU A 328 18.71 -13.87 1.86
N MET A 329 18.82 -13.63 3.16
CA MET A 329 18.76 -12.28 3.74
C MET A 329 20.04 -11.46 3.55
N HIS A 330 21.20 -12.11 3.52
CA HIS A 330 22.51 -11.44 3.56
C HIS A 330 23.49 -11.92 2.49
N GLY A 331 23.08 -12.83 1.60
CA GLY A 331 23.95 -13.48 0.63
C GLY A 331 24.69 -12.50 -0.27
N GLU A 332 24.04 -11.42 -0.68
CA GLU A 332 24.69 -10.35 -1.46
C GLU A 332 25.84 -9.69 -0.68
N LYS A 333 25.60 -9.33 0.58
CA LYS A 333 26.62 -8.72 1.47
C LYS A 333 27.74 -9.69 1.79
N VAL A 334 27.42 -10.97 1.98
CA VAL A 334 28.39 -12.06 2.22
C VAL A 334 29.24 -12.31 0.97
N MET A 335 28.64 -12.32 -0.23
CA MET A 335 29.34 -12.44 -1.51
C MET A 335 30.27 -11.25 -1.77
N LEU A 336 29.80 -10.02 -1.54
CA LEU A 336 30.62 -8.81 -1.64
C LEU A 336 31.81 -8.84 -0.68
N ALA A 337 31.59 -9.25 0.57
CA ALA A 337 32.66 -9.41 1.55
C ALA A 337 33.67 -10.49 1.12
N ALA A 338 33.19 -11.63 0.61
CA ALA A 338 34.04 -12.72 0.13
C ALA A 338 34.89 -12.29 -1.08
N LEU A 339 34.29 -11.58 -2.05
CA LEU A 339 34.99 -10.99 -3.20
C LEU A 339 36.06 -9.99 -2.74
N GLY A 340 35.75 -9.14 -1.77
CA GLY A 340 36.71 -8.22 -1.16
C GLY A 340 37.92 -8.94 -0.56
N VAL A 341 37.68 -10.03 0.20
CA VAL A 341 38.76 -10.83 0.79
C VAL A 341 39.63 -11.48 -0.29
N VAL A 342 39.02 -12.06 -1.34
CA VAL A 342 39.77 -12.68 -2.44
C VAL A 342 40.63 -11.66 -3.18
N LEU A 343 40.11 -10.46 -3.43
CA LEU A 343 40.88 -9.38 -4.05
C LEU A 343 42.07 -8.95 -3.19
N VAL A 344 41.87 -8.76 -1.87
CA VAL A 344 42.95 -8.38 -0.95
C VAL A 344 44.02 -9.47 -0.86
N VAL A 345 43.62 -10.74 -0.77
CA VAL A 345 44.56 -11.87 -0.76
C VAL A 345 45.30 -11.99 -2.08
N GLY A 346 44.62 -11.82 -3.22
CA GLY A 346 45.21 -11.81 -4.55
C GLY A 346 46.24 -10.68 -4.72
N MET A 347 45.93 -9.47 -4.26
CA MET A 347 46.86 -8.34 -4.26
C MET A 347 48.08 -8.63 -3.37
N LEU A 348 47.87 -9.10 -2.14
CA LEU A 348 48.97 -9.45 -1.23
C LEU A 348 49.87 -10.57 -1.78
N TYR A 349 49.28 -11.54 -2.48
CA TYR A 349 50.02 -12.60 -3.15
C TYR A 349 50.82 -12.07 -4.35
N ALA A 350 50.23 -11.23 -5.20
CA ALA A 350 50.93 -10.57 -6.31
C ALA A 350 52.12 -9.73 -5.82
N VAL A 351 51.93 -8.96 -4.74
CA VAL A 351 52.98 -8.19 -4.07
C VAL A 351 54.13 -9.09 -3.60
N ARG A 352 53.82 -10.22 -2.96
CA ARG A 352 54.83 -11.16 -2.46
C ARG A 352 55.52 -11.96 -3.55
N SER A 353 54.84 -12.21 -4.67
CA SER A 353 55.33 -13.03 -5.77
C SER A 353 56.22 -12.25 -6.75
N GLY A 354 56.27 -10.92 -6.63
CA GLY A 354 56.98 -10.05 -7.57
C GLY A 354 56.35 -9.99 -8.97
N ASN A 355 55.15 -10.53 -9.13
CA ASN A 355 54.36 -10.45 -10.35
C ASN A 355 53.39 -9.27 -10.22
N PHE A 356 53.86 -8.10 -10.59
CA PHE A 356 53.02 -6.93 -10.85
C PHE A 356 52.95 -6.66 -12.35
#